data_AF-A0A6J4U4Y7-F1
#
_entry.id   AF-A0A6J4U4Y7-F1
#
_cell.length_a   1.000
_cell.length_b   1.000
_cell.length_c   1.000
_cell.angle_alpha   90.00
_cell.angle_beta   90.00
_cell.angle_gamma   90.00
#
_symmetry.space_group_name_H-M   'P 1'
#
loop_
_entity.id
_entity.type
_entity.pdbx_description
1 polymer ?
#
loop_
_entity_poly.entity_id
_entity_poly.type
_entity_poly.pdbx_seq_one_letter_code
_entity_poly.pdbx_strand_id
1 'polypeptide(L)'
;MTGSPLASALLILALAGVTFLIRLAGFALVGRTVPAGFDRFLRFVPVAAFAALAAPDLVLAPTPGPRLAAALAAALVTHLTRRLELGLVAGLLAFFALRLVAA
;
A
#
# COMPACT_ATOMS: atom_id res chain seq x y z
N MET A 1 21.62 14.23 2.16
CA MET A 1 20.26 14.47 1.62
C MET A 1 19.73 15.84 2.07
N THR A 2 20.50 16.92 1.86
CA THR A 2 20.04 18.29 2.18
C THR A 2 19.62 18.98 0.89
N GLY A 3 18.40 18.67 0.42
CA GLY A 3 17.74 19.53 -0.56
C GLY A 3 17.47 20.89 0.07
N SER A 4 17.59 21.98 -0.69
CA SER A 4 17.20 23.29 -0.20
C SER A 4 15.74 23.24 0.32
N PRO A 5 15.40 23.95 1.41
CA PRO A 5 14.05 23.90 1.98
C PRO A 5 12.98 24.28 0.95
N LEU A 6 13.33 25.18 0.02
CA LEU A 6 12.50 25.56 -1.12
C LEU A 6 12.27 24.40 -2.09
N ALA A 7 13.31 23.62 -2.42
CA ALA A 7 13.15 22.45 -3.29
C ALA A 7 12.23 21.40 -2.65
N SER A 8 12.34 21.18 -1.34
CA SER A 8 11.45 20.26 -0.61
C SER A 8 10.01 20.76 -0.60
N ALA A 9 9.80 22.06 -0.35
CA ALA A 9 8.47 22.67 -0.39
C ALA A 9 7.81 22.55 -1.77
N LEU A 10 8.57 22.83 -2.84
CA LEU A 10 8.10 22.67 -4.22
C LEU A 10 7.77 21.21 -4.54
N LEU A 11 8.59 20.26 -4.09
CA LEU A 11 8.35 18.84 -4.29
C LEU A 11 7.08 18.37 -3.57
N ILE A 12 6.89 18.79 -2.31
CA ILE A 12 5.67 18.53 -1.54
C ILE A 12 4.45 19.12 -2.26
N LEU A 13 4.53 20.36 -2.74
CA LEU A 13 3.44 21.01 -3.46
C LEU A 13 3.10 20.28 -4.77
N ALA A 14 4.13 19.82 -5.49
CA ALA A 14 3.97 19.04 -6.71
C ALA A 14 3.30 17.69 -6.42
N LEU A 15 3.76 16.95 -5.41
CA LEU A 15 3.14 15.69 -4.98
C LEU A 15 1.70 15.90 -4.52
N ALA A 16 1.43 16.96 -3.77
CA ALA A 16 0.09 17.34 -3.36
C ALA A 16 -0.79 17.59 -4.58
N GLY A 17 -0.32 18.40 -5.53
CA GLY A 17 -1.02 18.67 -6.80
C GLY A 17 -1.38 17.39 -7.56
N VAL A 18 -0.40 16.50 -7.77
CA VAL A 18 -0.62 15.21 -8.45
C VAL A 18 -1.64 14.36 -7.70
N THR A 19 -1.54 14.28 -6.38
CA THR A 19 -2.45 13.48 -5.54
C THR A 19 -3.89 14.00 -5.63
N PHE A 20 -4.08 15.32 -5.52
CA PHE A 20 -5.40 15.93 -5.63
C PHE A 20 -5.98 15.86 -7.04
N LEU A 21 -5.15 15.97 -8.09
CA LEU A 21 -5.57 15.80 -9.47
C LEU A 21 -6.16 14.41 -9.73
N ILE A 22 -5.51 13.35 -9.25
CA ILE A 22 -6.03 11.97 -9.38
C ILE A 22 -7.39 11.85 -8.68
N ARG A 23 -7.52 12.43 -7.49
CA ARG A 23 -8.78 12.38 -6.73
C ARG A 23 -9.89 13.19 -7.42
N LEU A 24 -9.57 14.36 -7.96
CA LEU A 24 -10.50 15.18 -8.72
C LEU A 24 -10.93 14.51 -10.03
N ALA A 25 -10.01 13.83 -10.71
CA ALA A 25 -10.33 13.00 -11.87
C ALA A 25 -11.34 11.90 -11.48
N GLY A 26 -11.12 11.22 -10.36
CA GLY A 26 -12.09 10.26 -9.81
C GLY A 26 -13.49 10.85 -9.60
N PHE A 27 -13.58 12.05 -9.00
CA PHE A 27 -14.85 12.76 -8.84
C PHE A 27 -15.47 13.19 -10.17
N ALA A 28 -14.68 13.64 -11.15
CA ALA A 28 -15.17 14.00 -12.47
C ALA A 28 -15.70 12.79 -13.28
N LEU A 29 -15.22 11.60 -12.95
CA LEU A 29 -15.71 10.33 -13.52
C LEU A 29 -16.97 9.81 -12.82
N VAL A 30 -17.37 10.36 -11.66
CA VAL A 30 -18.61 9.97 -10.98
C VAL A 30 -19.81 10.28 -11.89
N GLY A 31 -20.62 9.26 -12.17
CA GLY A 31 -21.80 9.37 -13.03
C GLY A 31 -21.56 9.18 -14.53
N ARG A 32 -20.30 8.98 -14.97
CA ARG A 32 -19.99 8.59 -16.35
C ARG A 32 -19.83 7.09 -16.46
N THR A 33 -20.36 6.51 -17.54
CA THR A 33 -20.16 5.09 -17.87
C THR A 33 -18.70 4.87 -18.28
N VAL A 34 -17.91 4.31 -17.37
CA VAL A 34 -16.54 3.89 -17.65
C VAL A 34 -16.59 2.63 -18.54
N PRO A 35 -15.75 2.51 -19.59
CA PRO A 35 -15.71 1.30 -20.41
C PRO A 35 -15.41 0.07 -19.54
N ALA A 36 -16.06 -1.07 -19.82
CA ALA A 36 -15.92 -2.29 -19.01
C ALA A 36 -14.46 -2.77 -18.85
N GLY A 37 -13.61 -2.52 -19.85
CA GLY A 37 -12.17 -2.82 -19.76
C GLY A 37 -11.43 -1.98 -18.72
N PHE A 38 -11.79 -0.69 -18.59
CA PHE A 38 -11.22 0.21 -17.60
C PHE A 38 -11.72 -0.10 -16.18
N ASP A 39 -13.01 -0.42 -16.00
CA ASP A 39 -13.53 -0.85 -14.70
C ASP A 39 -12.80 -2.09 -14.18
N ARG A 40 -12.58 -3.08 -15.06
CA ARG A 40 -11.85 -4.29 -14.71
C ARG A 40 -10.39 -4.00 -14.36
N PHE A 41 -9.73 -3.08 -15.07
CA PHE A 41 -8.36 -2.65 -14.76
C PHE A 41 -8.29 -1.92 -13.41
N LEU A 42 -9.21 -0.99 -13.14
CA LEU A 42 -9.24 -0.21 -11.91
C LEU A 42 -9.44 -1.07 -10.65
N ARG A 43 -10.13 -2.21 -10.75
CA ARG A 43 -10.26 -3.18 -9.65
C ARG A 43 -8.92 -3.81 -9.22
N PHE A 44 -7.92 -3.87 -10.11
CA PHE A 44 -6.59 -4.40 -9.77
C PHE A 44 -5.66 -3.35 -9.15
N VAL A 45 -5.95 -2.06 -9.34
CA VAL A 45 -5.09 -0.98 -8.85
C VAL A 45 -4.85 -1.05 -7.34
N PRO A 46 -5.86 -1.25 -6.47
CA PRO A 46 -5.63 -1.35 -5.02
C PRO A 46 -4.70 -2.51 -4.66
N VAL A 47 -4.94 -3.69 -5.24
CA VAL A 47 -4.15 -4.91 -4.96
C VAL A 47 -2.70 -4.72 -5.43
N ALA A 48 -2.51 -4.16 -6.62
CA ALA A 48 -1.18 -3.88 -7.16
C ALA A 48 -0.43 -2.84 -6.32
N ALA A 49 -1.12 -1.80 -5.84
CA ALA A 49 -0.52 -0.79 -4.98
C ALA A 49 -0.06 -1.38 -3.64
N PHE A 50 -0.88 -2.20 -2.97
CA PHE A 50 -0.47 -2.89 -1.75
C PHE A 50 0.69 -3.85 -1.99
N ALA A 51 0.69 -4.59 -3.09
CA ALA A 51 1.79 -5.46 -3.47
C ALA A 51 3.09 -4.66 -3.71
N ALA A 52 3.01 -3.54 -4.41
CA ALA A 52 4.16 -2.67 -4.65
C ALA A 52 4.72 -2.05 -3.36
N LEU A 53 3.87 -1.78 -2.37
CA LEU A 53 4.29 -1.30 -1.04
C LEU A 53 4.96 -2.39 -0.20
N ALA A 54 4.42 -3.62 -0.25
CA ALA A 54 4.91 -4.73 0.60
C ALA A 54 6.10 -5.49 0.00
N ALA A 55 6.15 -5.67 -1.32
CA ALA A 55 7.16 -6.47 -2.01
C ALA A 55 8.62 -6.06 -1.72
N PRO A 56 9.02 -4.77 -1.79
CA PRO A 56 10.41 -4.41 -1.55
C PRO A 56 10.85 -4.73 -0.12
N ASP A 57 9.97 -4.57 0.87
CA ASP A 57 10.28 -4.90 2.26
C ASP A 57 10.44 -6.42 2.47
N LEU A 58 9.81 -7.25 1.64
CA LEU A 58 9.96 -8.71 1.69
C LEU A 58 11.19 -9.22 0.93
N VAL A 59 11.51 -8.61 -0.22
CA VAL A 59 12.57 -9.07 -1.12
C VAL A 59 13.93 -8.48 -0.76
N LEU A 60 13.97 -7.22 -0.34
CA LEU A 60 15.22 -6.48 -0.08
C LEU A 60 15.60 -6.46 1.41
N ALA A 61 14.81 -7.08 2.29
CA ALA A 61 15.12 -7.10 3.70
C ALA A 61 16.35 -7.99 4.00
N PRO A 62 17.31 -7.51 4.81
CA PRO A 62 18.49 -8.29 5.19
C PRO A 62 18.13 -9.52 6.05
N THR A 63 17.01 -9.49 6.77
CA THR A 63 16.48 -10.61 7.56
C THR A 63 15.02 -10.88 7.16
N PRO A 64 14.78 -11.69 6.11
CA PRO A 64 13.43 -11.88 5.59
C PRO A 64 12.55 -12.75 6.50
N GLY A 65 13.12 -13.60 7.36
CA GLY A 65 12.39 -14.55 8.22
C GLY A 65 11.17 -13.96 8.97
N PRO A 66 11.35 -12.97 9.87
CA PRO A 66 10.23 -12.39 10.62
C PRO A 66 9.22 -11.64 9.74
N ARG A 67 9.67 -11.01 8.64
CA ARG A 67 8.79 -10.31 7.70
C ARG A 67 7.96 -11.27 6.85
N LEU A 68 8.55 -12.39 6.40
CA LEU A 68 7.84 -13.45 5.68
C LEU A 68 6.80 -14.12 6.58
N ALA A 69 7.14 -14.39 7.85
CA ALA A 69 6.18 -14.93 8.81
C ALA A 69 5.00 -13.98 9.05
N ALA A 70 5.26 -12.68 9.21
CA ALA A 70 4.20 -11.66 9.32
C ALA A 70 3.35 -11.55 8.05
N ALA A 71 3.97 -11.60 6.86
CA ALA A 71 3.26 -11.59 5.58
C ALA A 71 2.38 -12.82 5.38
N LEU A 72 2.86 -14.01 5.76
CA LEU A 72 2.09 -15.24 5.73
C LEU A 72 0.90 -15.18 6.70
N ALA A 73 1.11 -14.66 7.92
CA ALA A 73 0.02 -14.47 8.88
C ALA A 73 -1.04 -13.50 8.35
N ALA A 74 -0.63 -12.37 7.76
CA ALA A 74 -1.52 -11.41 7.12
C ALA A 74 -2.31 -12.05 5.97
N ALA A 75 -1.63 -12.80 5.10
CA ALA A 75 -2.25 -13.50 3.98
C ALA A 75 -3.28 -14.54 4.45
N LEU A 76 -2.93 -15.33 5.46
CA LEU A 76 -3.81 -16.35 6.03
C LEU A 76 -5.07 -15.74 6.65
N VAL A 77 -4.93 -14.69 7.47
CA VAL A 77 -6.07 -14.01 8.08
C VAL A 77 -6.95 -13.34 7.03
N THR A 78 -6.35 -12.69 6.03
CA THR A 78 -7.09 -12.06 4.93
C THR A 78 -7.86 -13.11 4.13
N HIS A 79 -7.24 -14.26 3.86
CA HIS A 79 -7.87 -15.34 3.11
C HIS A 79 -9.07 -15.96 3.85
N LEU A 80 -8.93 -16.16 5.17
CA LEU A 80 -9.98 -16.76 6.01
C LEU A 80 -11.14 -15.78 6.27
N THR A 81 -10.84 -14.52 6.58
CA THR A 81 -11.87 -13.54 6.95
C THR A 81 -12.49 -12.85 5.74
N ARG A 82 -11.83 -12.90 4.58
CA ARG A 82 -12.14 -12.07 3.39
C ARG A 82 -12.26 -10.57 3.70
N ARG A 83 -11.66 -10.11 4.80
CA ARG A 83 -11.66 -8.72 5.25
C ARG A 83 -10.23 -8.19 5.25
N LEU A 84 -9.95 -7.23 4.37
CA LEU A 84 -8.62 -6.64 4.21
C LEU A 84 -8.15 -5.97 5.51
N GLU A 85 -9.06 -5.31 6.23
CA GLU A 85 -8.80 -4.62 7.49
C GLU A 85 -8.23 -5.55 8.57
N LEU A 86 -8.82 -6.74 8.72
CA LEU A 86 -8.37 -7.75 9.68
C LEU A 86 -7.01 -8.33 9.28
N GLY A 87 -6.77 -8.50 7.97
CA GLY A 87 -5.48 -8.89 7.44
C GLY A 87 -4.36 -7.91 7.75
N LEU A 88 -4.62 -6.62 7.55
CA LEU A 88 -3.71 -5.52 7.87
C LEU A 88 -3.36 -5.49 9.37
N VAL A 89 -4.37 -5.53 10.24
CA VAL A 89 -4.17 -5.52 11.69
C VAL A 89 -3.40 -6.77 12.15
N ALA A 90 -3.75 -7.94 11.63
CA ALA A 90 -3.05 -9.19 11.96
C ALA A 90 -1.58 -9.17 11.52
N GLY A 91 -1.30 -8.70 10.29
CA GLY A 91 0.07 -8.57 9.80
C GLY A 91 0.90 -7.60 10.64
N LEU A 92 0.32 -6.46 11.02
CA LEU A 92 0.97 -5.46 11.88
C LEU A 92 1.28 -6.06 13.27
N LEU A 93 0.30 -6.70 13.89
CA LEU A 93 0.47 -7.33 15.21
C LEU A 93 1.50 -8.47 15.16
N ALA A 94 1.46 -9.32 14.14
CA ALA A 94 2.43 -10.40 13.96
C ALA A 94 3.86 -9.85 13.78
N PHE A 95 4.02 -8.81 12.95
CA PHE A 95 5.32 -8.16 12.77
C PHE A 95 5.84 -7.56 14.08
N PHE A 96 4.99 -6.85 14.83
CA PHE A 96 5.36 -6.28 16.12
C PHE A 96 5.73 -7.35 17.13
N ALA A 97 4.94 -8.42 17.26
CA ALA A 97 5.23 -9.52 18.16
C ALA A 97 6.56 -10.21 17.82
N LEU A 98 6.80 -10.50 16.54
CA LEU A 98 8.05 -11.10 16.09
C LEU A 98 9.24 -10.17 16.30
N ARG A 99 9.07 -8.86 16.09
CA ARG A 99 10.11 -7.87 16.36
C ARG A 99 10.43 -7.77 17.85
N LEU A 100 9.43 -7.87 18.73
CA LEU A 100 9.63 -7.87 20.19
C LEU A 100 10.37 -9.12 20.69
N VAL A 101 10.10 -10.28 20.08
CA VAL A 101 10.77 -11.54 20.44
C VAL A 101 12.17 -11.66 19.84
N ALA A 102 12.42 -11.01 18.69
CA ALA A 102 13.70 -11.03 17.99
C ALA A 102 14.61 -9.81 18.28
N ALA A 103 14.19 -8.90 19.16
CA ALA A 103 14.98 -7.77 19.67
C ALA A 103 15.67 -8.14 20.98
#